data_AF-A0A6M4X5N8-F1
#
_entry.id   AF-A0A6M4X5N8-F1
#
_cell.length_a   1.000
_cell.length_b   1.000
_cell.length_c   1.000
_cell.angle_alpha   90.00
_cell.angle_beta   90.00
_cell.angle_gamma   90.00
#
_symmetry.space_group_name_H-M   'P 1'
#
loop_
_entity.id
_entity.type
_entity.pdbx_description
1 polymer ?
#
loop_
_entity_poly.entity_id
_entity_poly.type
_entity_poly.pdbx_seq_one_letter_code
_entity_poly.pdbx_strand_id
1 'polypeptide(L)' 'MGAEALVGLVARAIGRHLVLRAPTAVRASLPTLLVVVATVWSAWWFFATRGTPDGYPGDSGLCPVSNVPPSWPGWIPA' A
#
# COMPACT_ATOMS: atom_id res chain seq x y z
N MET A 1 11.89 -2.09 -23.67
CA MET A 1 13.34 -2.01 -23.37
C MET A 1 13.83 -0.59 -23.07
N GLY A 2 13.36 0.46 -23.76
CA GLY A 2 13.83 1.84 -23.51
C GLY A 2 13.39 2.48 -22.18
N ALA A 3 12.16 2.19 -21.72
CA ALA A 3 11.62 2.76 -20.47
C ALA A 3 12.38 2.28 -19.22
N GLU A 4 12.63 0.97 -19.10
CA GLU A 4 13.41 0.39 -18.01
C GLU A 4 14.84 0.96 -17.93
N ALA A 5 15.49 1.13 -19.09
CA ALA A 5 16.83 1.72 -19.16
C ALA A 5 16.84 3.19 -18.73
N LEU A 6 15.82 3.96 -19.11
CA LEU A 6 15.65 5.36 -18.69
C LEU A 6 15.41 5.45 -17.17
N VAL A 7 14.53 4.61 -16.62
CA VAL A 7 14.26 4.53 -15.17
C VAL A 7 15.54 4.20 -14.40
N GLY A 8 16.32 3.22 -14.88
CA GLY A 8 17.60 2.86 -14.26
C GLY A 8 18.62 4.01 -14.28
N LEU A 9 18.70 4.77 -15.37
CA LEU A 9 19.59 5.93 -15.48
C LEU A 9 19.16 7.08 -14.55
N VAL A 10 17.85 7.37 -14.47
CA VAL A 10 17.29 8.40 -13.59
C VAL A 10 17.51 8.03 -12.13
N ALA A 11 17.24 6.79 -11.74
CA ALA A 11 17.49 6.31 -10.38
C ALA A 11 18.98 6.43 -10.00
N ARG A 12 19.90 6.08 -10.91
CA ARG A 12 21.35 6.20 -10.70
C ARG A 12 21.81 7.65 -10.58
N ALA A 13 21.25 8.56 -11.38
CA ALA A 13 21.56 9.98 -11.32
C ALA A 13 21.08 10.59 -9.99
N ILE A 14 19.85 10.29 -9.57
CA ILE A 14 19.27 10.74 -8.30
C ILE A 14 20.08 10.19 -7.12
N GLY A 15 20.40 8.89 -7.13
CA GLY A 15 21.22 8.27 -6.08
C GLY A 15 22.59 8.92 -5.94
N ARG A 16 23.29 9.19 -7.05
CA ARG A 16 24.57 9.92 -7.01
C ARG A 16 24.41 11.34 -6.47
N HIS A 17 23.38 12.07 -6.90
CA HIS A 17 23.13 13.42 -6.41
C HIS A 17 22.84 13.43 -4.90
N LEU A 18 22.05 12.48 -4.41
CA LEU A 18 21.74 12.32 -2.99
C LEU A 18 22.99 11.97 -2.16
N VAL A 19 23.86 11.09 -2.66
CA VAL A 19 25.12 10.76 -1.96
C VAL A 19 26.06 11.96 -1.87
N LEU A 20 26.17 12.74 -2.95
CA LEU A 20 27.13 13.84 -3.04
C LEU A 20 26.65 15.15 -2.39
N ARG A 21 25.34 15.41 -2.34
CA ARG A 21 24.81 16.71 -1.93
C ARG A 21 23.76 16.68 -0.83
N ALA A 22 23.22 15.51 -0.47
CA ALA A 22 22.18 15.48 0.57
C ALA A 22 22.80 15.58 1.98
N PRO A 23 22.16 16.33 2.89
CA PRO A 23 22.54 16.37 4.31
C PRO A 23 22.58 14.96 4.92
N THR A 24 23.46 14.75 5.89
CA THR A 24 23.70 13.43 6.52
C THR A 24 22.42 12.79 7.06
N ALA A 25 21.50 13.59 7.62
CA ALA A 25 20.20 13.13 8.10
C ALA A 25 19.32 12.57 6.97
N VAL A 26 19.31 13.22 5.80
CA VAL A 26 18.57 12.76 4.62
C VAL A 26 19.11 11.42 4.15
N ARG A 27 20.44 11.29 4.04
CA ARG A 27 21.10 10.02 3.69
C ARG A 27 20.79 8.90 4.68
N ALA A 28 20.74 9.20 5.96
CA ALA A 28 20.44 8.21 7.01
C ALA A 28 18.97 7.74 6.94
N SER A 29 18.04 8.63 6.60
CA SER A 29 16.61 8.30 6.49
C SER A 29 16.20 7.65 5.17
N LEU A 30 16.99 7.84 4.10
CA LEU A 30 16.70 7.34 2.76
C LEU A 30 16.43 5.83 2.68
N PRO A 31 17.24 4.93 3.27
CA PRO A 31 16.95 3.49 3.21
C PRO A 31 15.61 3.14 3.86
N THR A 32 15.31 3.72 5.02
CA THR A 32 14.03 3.53 5.70
C THR A 32 12.87 4.02 4.84
N LEU A 33 13.01 5.20 4.23
CA LEU A 33 11.98 5.75 3.33
C LEU A 33 11.73 4.84 2.12
N LEU A 34 12.80 4.32 1.50
CA LEU A 34 12.68 3.40 0.37
C LEU A 34 11.95 2.12 0.75
N VAL A 35 12.26 1.55 1.92
CA VAL A 35 11.57 0.36 2.44
C VAL A 35 10.09 0.69 2.66
N VAL A 36 9.77 1.79 3.34
CA VAL A 36 8.37 2.19 3.60
C VAL A 36 7.60 2.36 2.31
N VAL A 37 8.15 3.09 1.33
CA VAL A 37 7.48 3.31 0.03
C VAL A 37 7.27 1.99 -0.69
N ALA A 38 8.29 1.13 -0.77
CA ALA A 38 8.18 -0.16 -1.45
C ALA A 38 7.13 -1.07 -0.77
N THR A 39 7.11 -1.12 0.55
CA THR A 39 6.16 -1.93 1.32
C THR A 39 4.73 -1.41 1.18
N VAL A 40 4.50 -0.11 1.37
CA VAL A 40 3.15 0.48 1.27
C VAL A 40 2.60 0.35 -0.15
N TRP A 41 3.43 0.63 -1.16
CA TRP A 41 3.03 0.50 -2.56
C TRP A 41 2.69 -0.95 -2.90
N SER A 42 3.52 -1.90 -2.46
CA SER A 42 3.26 -3.33 -2.70
C SER A 42 2.00 -3.80 -1.99
N ALA A 43 1.81 -3.41 -0.73
CA ALA A 43 0.60 -3.75 0.04
C ALA A 43 -0.66 -3.20 -0.62
N TRP A 44 -0.63 -1.93 -1.05
CA TRP A 44 -1.73 -1.33 -1.80
C TRP A 44 -2.00 -2.04 -3.12
N TRP A 45 -0.96 -2.33 -3.90
CA TRP A 45 -1.08 -3.05 -5.16
C TRP A 45 -1.68 -4.45 -4.96
N PHE A 46 -1.20 -5.20 -3.97
CA PHE A 46 -1.73 -6.53 -3.65
C PHE A 46 -3.20 -6.43 -3.23
N PHE A 47 -3.56 -5.48 -2.38
CA PHE A 47 -4.95 -5.25 -1.99
C PHE A 47 -5.82 -4.91 -3.21
N ALA A 48 -5.37 -4.01 -4.07
CA ALA A 48 -6.11 -3.58 -5.25
C ALA A 48 -6.27 -4.69 -6.31
N THR A 49 -5.30 -5.60 -6.43
CA THR A 49 -5.29 -6.63 -7.49
C THR A 49 -5.78 -8.00 -7.04
N ARG A 50 -5.55 -8.36 -5.78
CA ARG A 50 -5.93 -9.67 -5.21
C ARG A 50 -7.06 -9.57 -4.20
N GLY A 51 -7.47 -8.37 -3.82
CA GLY A 51 -8.44 -8.16 -2.74
C GLY A 51 -7.84 -8.51 -1.36
N THR A 52 -8.70 -8.67 -0.38
CA THR A 52 -8.32 -9.16 0.95
C THR A 52 -7.98 -10.66 0.92
N PRO A 53 -7.02 -11.15 1.73
CA PRO A 53 -6.76 -12.58 1.87
C PRO A 53 -8.05 -13.37 2.11
N ASP A 54 -8.15 -14.54 1.46
CA ASP A 54 -9.34 -15.40 1.36
C ASP A 54 -10.27 -15.34 2.59
N GLY A 55 -11.46 -14.78 2.41
CA GLY A 55 -12.55 -14.95 3.36
C GLY A 55 -13.45 -13.74 3.61
N TYR A 56 -13.04 -12.53 3.20
CA TYR A 56 -13.97 -11.39 3.16
C TYR A 56 -14.40 -11.16 1.71
N PRO A 57 -15.55 -11.71 1.29
CA PRO A 57 -16.13 -11.27 0.04
C PRO A 57 -16.31 -9.75 0.16
N GLY A 58 -15.82 -9.01 -0.82
CA GLY A 58 -16.08 -7.56 -0.93
C GLY A 58 -17.57 -7.23 -1.06
N ASP A 59 -18.42 -8.26 -1.12
CA ASP A 59 -19.83 -8.15 -0.81
C ASP A 59 -19.97 -7.69 0.64
N SER A 60 -20.28 -6.40 0.79
CA SER A 60 -20.95 -5.85 1.97
C SER A 60 -22.38 -6.39 2.03
N GLY A 61 -22.51 -7.71 1.86
CA GLY A 61 -23.76 -8.43 1.95
C GLY A 61 -24.37 -8.11 3.30
N LEU A 62 -25.68 -8.03 3.27
CA LEU A 62 -26.56 -8.00 4.42
C LEU A 62 -26.03 -8.94 5.53
N CYS A 63 -25.87 -8.40 6.75
CA CYS A 63 -25.42 -9.17 7.90
C CYS A 63 -26.40 -10.32 8.12
N PRO A 64 -25.94 -11.58 8.21
CA PRO A 64 -26.86 -12.67 8.50
C PRO A 64 -27.61 -12.37 9.80
N VAL A 65 -28.89 -12.77 9.90
CA VAL A 65 -29.75 -12.48 11.07
C VAL A 65 -29.11 -12.94 12.38
N SER A 66 -28.26 -13.97 12.35
CA SER A 66 -27.49 -14.46 13.49
C SER A 66 -26.40 -13.50 14.00
N ASN A 67 -26.00 -12.52 13.20
CA ASN A 67 -24.97 -11.52 13.51
C ASN A 67 -25.57 -10.14 13.84
N VAL A 68 -26.91 -10.02 13.87
CA VAL A 68 -27.62 -8.81 14.32
C VAL A 68 -27.86 -8.90 15.83
N PRO A 69 -27.29 -8.01 16.65
CA PRO A 69 -27.56 -7.99 18.09
C PRO A 69 -29.06 -7.81 18.38
N PRO A 70 -29.61 -8.44 19.44
CA PRO A 70 -31.02 -8.29 19.80
C PRO A 70 -31.44 -6.85 20.11
N SER A 71 -30.47 -5.99 20.44
CA SER A 71 -30.67 -4.57 20.73
C SER A 71 -30.76 -3.67 19.50
N TRP A 72 -30.54 -4.20 18.29
CA TRP A 72 -30.63 -3.39 17.07
C TRP A 72 -32.09 -3.08 16.70
N PRO A 73 -32.38 -1.84 16.27
CA PRO A 73 -33.70 -1.48 15.78
C PRO A 73 -34.10 -2.28 14.53
N GLY A 74 -35.34 -2.77 14.48
CA GLY A 74 -35.84 -3.62 13.38
C GLY A 74 -35.99 -2.95 12.00
N TRP A 75 -35.61 -1.67 11.87
CA TRP A 75 -35.57 -0.96 10.59
C TRP A 75 -34.18 -1.00 9.93
N ILE A 76 -33.14 -1.47 10.64
CA ILE A 76 -31.82 -1.67 10.05
C ILE A 76 -31.91 -2.88 9.11
N PRO A 77 -31.59 -2.72 7.82
CA PRO A 77 -31.60 -3.84 6.88
C PRO A 77 -30.58 -4.88 7.35
N ALA A 78 -31.09 -6.07 7.69
CA ALA A 78 -30.28 -7.26 7.94
C ALA A 78 -29.69 -7.67 6.62
#